data_AF-A0A7C3I447-F1
#
_entry.id   AF-A0A7C3I447-F1
#
_cell.length_a   1.000
_cell.length_b   1.000
_cell.length_c   1.000
_cell.angle_alpha   90.00
_cell.angle_beta   90.00
_cell.angle_gamma   90.00
#
_symmetry.space_group_name_H-M   'P 1'
#
loop_
_entity.id
_entity.type
_entity.pdbx_description
1 polymer ?
#
loop_
_entity_poly.entity_id
_entity_poly.type
_entity_poly.pdbx_seq_one_letter_code
_entity_poly.pdbx_strand_id
1 'polypeptide(L)'
;MAFLLGLIPGVGAIYNGQYAKGLVHVLILGLLISIMSSDAAGGLEPLIGMLTAVFYFYMAFEAYHTARKRQAGEPVDEFSSLIQIGGPSAGAPWLPVTLIGLGVLFLLNNLDLLRIRAVLKFWPALMILAGIWMLVERFRGSSGAGQGSEKAGGER
;
A
#
# COMPACT_ATOMS: atom_id res chain seq x y z
N MET A 1 16.53 -7.27 -23.31
CA MET A 1 17.19 -6.06 -22.78
C MET A 1 16.45 -5.43 -21.57
N ALA A 2 15.13 -5.59 -21.41
CA ALA A 2 14.39 -5.05 -20.25
C ALA A 2 14.80 -5.65 -18.87
N PHE A 3 15.21 -6.92 -18.81
CA PHE A 3 15.63 -7.58 -17.56
C PHE A 3 16.87 -6.93 -16.92
N LEU A 4 17.89 -6.62 -17.72
CA LEU A 4 19.12 -5.97 -17.23
C LEU A 4 18.88 -4.52 -16.77
N LEU A 5 17.85 -3.86 -17.33
CA LEU A 5 17.46 -2.49 -16.96
C LEU A 5 16.50 -2.45 -15.76
N GLY A 6 15.80 -3.56 -15.47
CA GLY A 6 15.02 -3.74 -14.23
C GLY A 6 15.87 -3.93 -12.98
N LEU A 7 17.19 -4.19 -13.15
CA LEU A 7 18.15 -4.20 -12.05
C LEU A 7 18.40 -2.79 -11.49
N ILE A 8 18.12 -1.75 -12.27
CA ILE A 8 18.18 -0.37 -11.77
C ILE A 8 16.79 -0.03 -11.21
N PRO A 9 16.68 0.29 -9.90
CA PRO A 9 15.42 0.56 -9.23
C PRO A 9 14.55 1.57 -9.98
N GLY A 10 13.30 1.20 -10.27
CA GLY A 10 12.31 2.03 -10.97
C GLY A 10 12.54 2.22 -12.47
N VAL A 11 13.76 2.00 -12.98
CA VAL A 11 14.11 2.22 -14.38
C VAL A 11 13.46 1.18 -15.29
N GLY A 12 13.35 -0.08 -14.85
CA GLY A 12 12.64 -1.13 -15.62
C GLY A 12 11.18 -0.79 -15.91
N ALA A 13 10.49 -0.18 -14.95
CA ALA A 13 9.10 0.29 -15.14
C ALA A 13 9.02 1.51 -16.06
N ILE A 14 9.99 2.43 -15.97
CA ILE A 14 10.10 3.60 -16.87
C ILE A 14 10.35 3.17 -18.33
N TYR A 15 11.21 2.18 -18.56
CA TYR A 15 11.42 1.61 -19.90
C TYR A 15 10.17 0.93 -20.47
N ASN A 16 9.37 0.37 -19.59
CA ASN A 16 8.05 -0.14 -19.93
C ASN A 16 6.99 0.97 -19.94
N GLY A 17 7.30 2.26 -20.06
CA GLY A 17 6.29 3.34 -20.10
C GLY A 17 5.47 3.56 -18.81
N GLN A 18 5.70 2.80 -17.74
CA GLN A 18 5.00 2.92 -16.45
C GLN A 18 5.74 3.87 -15.50
N TYR A 19 5.80 5.16 -15.86
CA TYR A 19 6.59 6.17 -15.13
C TYR A 19 6.26 6.29 -13.65
N ALA A 20 4.98 6.36 -13.32
CA ALA A 20 4.58 6.47 -11.92
C ALA A 20 4.89 5.22 -11.11
N LYS A 21 4.90 4.05 -11.76
CA LYS A 21 5.29 2.79 -11.11
C LYS A 21 6.77 2.82 -10.81
N GLY A 22 7.56 3.33 -11.76
CA GLY A 22 8.97 3.62 -11.57
C GLY A 22 9.22 4.55 -10.38
N LEU A 23 8.47 5.64 -10.27
CA LEU A 23 8.58 6.59 -9.15
C LEU A 23 8.26 5.92 -7.81
N VAL A 24 7.17 5.15 -7.72
CA VAL A 24 6.81 4.41 -6.50
C VAL A 24 7.92 3.46 -6.07
N HIS A 25 8.52 2.73 -7.01
CA HIS A 25 9.64 1.84 -6.71
C HIS A 25 10.87 2.57 -6.15
N VAL A 26 11.23 3.71 -6.75
CA VAL A 26 12.34 4.55 -6.27
C VAL A 26 12.05 5.09 -4.87
N LEU A 27 10.82 5.55 -4.62
CA LEU A 27 10.41 6.07 -3.32
C LEU A 27 10.42 4.99 -2.23
N ILE A 28 9.87 3.80 -2.51
CA ILE A 28 9.86 2.68 -1.55
C ILE A 28 11.30 2.26 -1.24
N LEU A 29 12.15 2.11 -2.26
CA LEU A 29 13.53 1.71 -2.04
C LEU A 29 14.30 2.78 -1.26
N GLY A 30 14.13 4.07 -1.61
CA GLY A 30 14.73 5.18 -0.86
C GLY A 30 14.29 5.21 0.60
N LEU A 31 13.02 4.94 0.87
CA LEU A 31 12.49 4.83 2.22
C LEU A 31 13.09 3.66 3.00
N LEU A 32 13.18 2.47 2.38
CA LEU A 32 13.78 1.29 3.01
C LEU A 32 15.26 1.53 3.33
N ILE A 33 16.01 2.13 2.40
CA ILE A 33 17.41 2.53 2.63
C ILE A 33 17.49 3.55 3.75
N SER A 34 16.61 4.56 3.78
CA SER A 34 16.59 5.58 4.84
C SER A 34 16.30 4.99 6.22
N ILE A 35 15.42 4.00 6.32
CA ILE A 35 15.13 3.30 7.58
C ILE A 35 16.33 2.47 8.01
N MET A 36 16.99 1.80 7.06
CA MET A 36 18.13 0.93 7.33
C MET A 36 19.44 1.69 7.59
N SER A 37 19.56 2.92 7.08
CA SER A 37 20.70 3.81 7.35
C SER A 37 20.51 4.69 8.57
N SER A 38 19.37 4.59 9.26
CA SER A 38 19.08 5.32 10.49
C SER A 38 18.78 4.37 11.64
N ASP A 39 18.83 4.89 12.87
CA ASP A 39 18.44 4.17 14.09
C ASP A 39 16.90 4.03 14.23
N ALA A 40 16.18 4.05 13.09
CA ALA A 40 14.73 3.99 13.01
C ALA A 40 14.21 2.55 12.96
N ALA A 41 15.02 1.60 12.50
CA ALA A 41 14.64 0.19 12.40
C ALA A 41 14.44 -0.49 13.77
N GLY A 42 15.15 -0.03 14.81
CA GLY A 42 14.88 -0.40 16.21
C GLY A 42 14.97 -1.90 16.49
N GLY A 43 15.94 -2.60 15.88
CA GLY A 43 16.11 -4.05 16.01
C GLY A 43 15.51 -4.87 14.86
N LEU A 44 14.82 -4.23 13.91
CA LEU A 44 14.26 -4.87 12.71
C LEU A 44 15.20 -4.82 11.50
N GLU A 45 16.46 -4.41 11.67
CA GLU A 45 17.44 -4.24 10.58
C GLU A 45 17.57 -5.50 9.71
N PRO A 46 17.66 -6.73 10.27
CA PRO A 46 17.74 -7.94 9.44
C PRO A 46 16.50 -8.17 8.58
N LEU A 47 15.31 -7.87 9.13
CA LEU A 47 14.05 -8.01 8.41
C LEU A 47 13.94 -6.95 7.30
N ILE A 48 14.27 -5.69 7.60
CA ILE A 48 14.26 -4.59 6.61
C ILE A 48 15.31 -4.85 5.52
N GLY A 49 16.47 -5.40 5.86
CA GLY A 49 17.49 -5.82 4.90
C GLY A 49 16.98 -6.91 3.96
N MET A 50 16.36 -7.95 4.50
CA MET A 50 15.75 -9.02 3.71
C MET A 50 14.62 -8.49 2.82
N LEU A 51 13.75 -7.63 3.36
CA LEU A 51 12.66 -6.99 2.61
C LEU A 51 13.21 -6.14 1.46
N THR A 52 14.28 -5.37 1.71
CA THR A 52 14.96 -4.56 0.69
C THR A 52 15.52 -5.44 -0.42
N ALA A 53 16.18 -6.56 -0.08
CA ALA A 53 16.69 -7.50 -1.06
C ALA A 53 15.58 -8.14 -1.89
N VAL A 54 14.52 -8.65 -1.25
CA VAL A 54 13.35 -9.22 -1.93
C VAL A 54 12.70 -8.19 -2.86
N PHE A 55 12.52 -6.96 -2.37
CA PHE A 55 11.95 -5.86 -3.16
C PHE A 55 12.83 -5.53 -4.38
N TYR A 56 14.15 -5.51 -4.22
CA TYR A 56 15.10 -5.28 -5.30
C TYR A 56 14.98 -6.33 -6.41
N PHE A 57 14.98 -7.62 -6.06
CA PHE A 57 14.82 -8.69 -7.05
C PHE A 57 13.43 -8.71 -7.67
N TYR A 58 12.38 -8.48 -6.87
CA TYR A 58 11.00 -8.39 -7.35
C TYR A 58 10.86 -7.36 -8.48
N MET A 59 11.51 -6.19 -8.39
CA MET A 59 11.47 -5.17 -9.45
C MET A 59 12.00 -5.67 -10.80
N ALA A 60 13.06 -6.49 -10.79
CA ALA A 60 13.60 -7.06 -12.03
C ALA A 60 12.60 -8.03 -12.68
N PHE A 61 11.96 -8.88 -11.87
CA PHE A 61 10.91 -9.79 -12.34
C PHE A 61 9.66 -9.05 -12.81
N GLU A 62 9.27 -7.99 -12.12
CA GLU A 62 8.14 -7.14 -12.46
C GLU A 62 8.37 -6.48 -13.83
N ALA A 63 9.54 -5.87 -14.04
CA ALA A 63 9.90 -5.26 -15.31
C ALA A 63 9.88 -6.28 -16.47
N TYR A 64 10.34 -7.52 -16.23
CA TYR A 64 10.30 -8.59 -17.22
C TYR A 64 8.87 -9.02 -17.55
N HIS A 65 8.02 -9.26 -16.55
CA HIS A 65 6.63 -9.66 -16.76
C HIS A 65 5.84 -8.57 -17.49
N THR A 66 6.03 -7.32 -17.10
CA THR A 66 5.39 -6.16 -17.75
C THR A 66 5.82 -6.02 -19.21
N ALA A 67 7.10 -6.22 -19.51
CA ALA A 67 7.60 -6.23 -20.89
C ALA A 67 6.97 -7.38 -21.71
N ARG A 68 6.87 -8.57 -21.12
CA ARG A 68 6.27 -9.75 -21.79
C ARG A 68 4.78 -9.56 -22.07
N LYS A 69 4.03 -8.96 -21.15
CA LYS A 69 2.61 -8.63 -21.35
C LYS A 69 2.41 -7.63 -22.48
N ARG A 70 3.25 -6.59 -22.56
CA ARG A 70 3.25 -5.63 -23.69
C ARG A 70 3.54 -6.33 -25.02
N GLN A 71 4.53 -7.22 -25.06
CA GLN A 71 4.86 -7.97 -26.26
C GLN A 71 3.72 -8.90 -26.71
N ALA A 72 2.93 -9.41 -25.76
CA ALA A 72 1.74 -10.20 -26.04
C ALA A 72 0.53 -9.36 -26.52
N GLY A 73 0.67 -8.03 -26.60
CA GLY A 73 -0.41 -7.12 -27.00
C GLY A 73 -1.47 -6.91 -25.90
N GLU A 74 -1.23 -7.36 -24.67
CA GLU A 74 -2.11 -7.09 -23.54
C GLU A 74 -2.01 -5.61 -23.15
N PRO A 75 -3.14 -4.93 -22.88
CA PRO A 75 -3.10 -3.58 -22.34
C PRO A 75 -2.41 -3.62 -20.99
N VAL A 76 -1.34 -2.83 -20.85
CA VAL A 76 -0.62 -2.72 -19.59
C VAL A 76 -0.97 -1.36 -18.99
N ASP A 77 -1.81 -1.38 -17.95
CA ASP A 77 -2.22 -0.16 -17.26
C ASP A 77 -1.01 0.63 -16.76
N GLU A 78 -0.81 1.82 -17.30
CA GLU A 78 0.24 2.76 -16.93
C GLU A 78 -0.11 3.60 -15.71
N PHE A 79 -1.17 3.22 -14.99
CA PHE A 79 -2.03 4.08 -14.16
C PHE A 79 -3.03 4.90 -14.98
N SER A 80 -4.05 4.25 -15.55
CA SER A 80 -5.29 4.93 -15.95
C SER A 80 -6.00 5.65 -14.76
N SER A 81 -5.51 5.52 -13.52
CA SER A 81 -6.14 6.04 -12.30
C SER A 81 -5.35 7.07 -11.47
N LEU A 82 -4.09 7.39 -11.79
CA LEU A 82 -3.34 8.32 -10.91
C LEU A 82 -3.91 9.74 -10.94
N ILE A 83 -4.51 10.14 -12.07
CA ILE A 83 -5.18 11.42 -12.27
C ILE A 83 -6.28 11.23 -13.35
N GLN A 84 -7.33 10.46 -13.08
CA GLN A 84 -8.61 10.71 -13.76
C GLN A 84 -9.37 11.78 -12.94
N ILE A 85 -9.03 13.04 -13.15
CA ILE A 85 -9.94 14.15 -12.78
C ILE A 85 -11.02 14.16 -13.87
N GLY A 86 -12.02 13.27 -13.76
CA GLY A 86 -13.13 13.23 -14.71
C GLY A 86 -13.61 11.83 -15.07
N GLY A 87 -14.29 11.17 -14.14
CA GLY A 87 -15.01 9.93 -14.39
C GLY A 87 -15.76 9.50 -13.13
N PRO A 88 -17.09 9.28 -13.14
CA PRO A 88 -17.91 9.03 -11.93
C PRO A 88 -17.62 7.77 -11.11
N SER A 89 -16.47 7.12 -11.29
CA SER A 89 -16.08 5.91 -10.55
C SER A 89 -14.56 5.80 -10.33
N ALA A 90 -13.85 6.93 -10.28
CA ALA A 90 -12.45 6.95 -9.85
C ALA A 90 -12.40 6.77 -8.32
N GLY A 91 -11.95 5.60 -7.86
CA GLY A 91 -11.63 5.37 -6.45
C GLY A 91 -10.71 6.48 -5.93
N ALA A 92 -11.02 7.01 -4.74
CA ALA A 92 -10.41 8.23 -4.22
C ALA A 92 -8.87 8.23 -4.35
N PRO A 93 -8.24 9.41 -4.57
CA PRO A 93 -6.79 9.55 -4.81
C PRO A 93 -6.00 9.38 -3.51
N TRP A 94 -6.24 8.27 -2.82
CA TRP A 94 -5.63 7.93 -1.54
C TRP A 94 -4.12 7.89 -1.67
N LEU A 95 -3.56 7.41 -2.78
CA LEU A 95 -2.11 7.29 -2.93
C LEU A 95 -1.38 8.64 -2.89
N PRO A 96 -1.72 9.66 -3.73
CA PRO A 96 -1.15 11.00 -3.59
C PRO A 96 -1.38 11.61 -2.20
N VAL A 97 -2.59 11.46 -1.65
CA VAL A 97 -2.95 12.02 -0.33
C VAL A 97 -2.11 11.38 0.78
N THR A 98 -1.94 10.06 0.75
CA THR A 98 -1.10 9.31 1.69
C THR A 98 0.36 9.69 1.54
N LEU A 99 0.86 9.89 0.33
CA LEU A 99 2.26 10.29 0.10
C LEU A 99 2.53 11.71 0.65
N ILE A 100 1.62 12.64 0.40
CA ILE A 100 1.68 14.01 0.95
C ILE A 100 1.61 13.94 2.49
N GLY A 101 0.66 13.19 3.04
CA GLY A 101 0.51 13.01 4.48
C GLY A 101 1.76 12.41 5.12
N LEU A 102 2.36 11.38 4.51
CA LEU A 102 3.61 10.77 4.96
C LEU A 102 4.77 11.77 4.93
N GLY A 103 4.90 12.57 3.86
CA GLY A 103 5.93 13.61 3.75
C GLY A 103 5.81 14.67 4.83
N VAL A 104 4.59 15.15 5.09
CA VAL A 104 4.30 16.11 6.18
C VAL A 104 4.62 15.51 7.54
N LEU A 105 4.22 14.26 7.80
CA LEU A 105 4.54 13.55 9.04
C LEU A 105 6.05 13.43 9.26
N PHE A 106 6.80 13.05 8.22
CA PHE A 106 8.25 12.93 8.28
C PHE A 106 8.91 14.28 8.58
N LEU A 107 8.42 15.36 7.96
CA LEU A 107 8.92 16.71 8.20
C LEU A 107 8.69 17.13 9.66
N LEU A 108 7.49 16.92 10.19
CA LEU A 108 7.16 17.25 11.58
C LEU A 108 8.01 16.45 12.59
N ASN A 109 8.37 15.22 12.26
CA ASN A 109 9.27 14.42 13.08
C ASN A 109 10.73 14.90 13.00
N ASN A 110 11.18 15.37 11.84
CA ASN A 110 12.51 15.92 11.67
C ASN A 110 12.67 17.28 12.40
N LEU A 111 11.60 18.08 12.47
CA LEU A 111 11.59 19.33 13.25
C LEU A 111 11.47 19.11 14.77
N ASP A 112 11.50 17.87 15.26
CA ASP A 112 11.26 17.49 16.66
C ASP A 112 9.89 17.93 17.22
N LEU A 113 8.99 18.44 16.36
CA LEU A 113 7.63 18.87 16.72
C LEU A 113 6.72 17.67 17.03
N LEU A 114 7.00 16.51 16.43
CA LEU A 114 6.20 15.30 16.58
C LEU A 114 7.09 14.07 16.72
N ARG A 115 7.09 13.46 17.90
CA ARG A 115 7.90 12.25 18.15
C ARG A 115 7.15 11.02 17.65
N ILE A 116 7.31 10.67 16.37
CA ILE A 116 6.59 9.55 15.71
C ILE A 116 6.77 8.25 16.50
N ARG A 117 7.94 8.02 17.10
CA ARG A 117 8.20 6.87 17.99
C ARG A 117 7.22 6.78 19.17
N ALA A 118 6.85 7.91 19.77
CA ALA A 118 5.92 7.95 20.90
C ALA A 118 4.49 7.66 20.43
N VAL A 119 4.08 8.19 19.27
CA VAL A 119 2.74 7.98 18.71
C VAL A 119 2.56 6.55 18.22
N LEU A 120 3.55 6.02 17.47
CA LEU A 120 3.51 4.65 16.97
C LEU A 120 3.45 3.65 18.12
N LYS A 121 4.02 3.91 19.30
CA LYS A 121 3.90 2.99 20.46
C LYS A 121 2.45 2.63 20.82
N PHE A 122 1.48 3.49 20.51
CA PHE A 122 0.05 3.26 20.76
C PHE A 122 -0.69 2.55 19.60
N TRP A 123 0.00 2.19 18.51
CA TRP A 123 -0.58 1.39 17.42
C TRP A 123 -1.25 0.09 17.88
N PRO A 124 -0.74 -0.67 18.87
CA PRO A 124 -1.39 -1.88 19.34
C PRO A 124 -2.73 -1.58 20.02
N ALA A 125 -2.84 -0.44 20.71
CA ALA A 125 -4.09 -0.03 21.35
C ALA A 125 -5.20 0.25 20.32
N LEU A 126 -4.85 0.85 19.18
CA LEU A 126 -5.80 1.04 18.07
C LEU A 126 -6.27 -0.27 17.47
N MET A 127 -5.38 -1.25 17.29
CA MET A 127 -5.75 -2.60 16.84
C MET A 127 -6.65 -3.32 17.83
N ILE A 128 -6.38 -3.18 19.13
CA ILE A 128 -7.23 -3.73 20.19
C ILE A 128 -8.62 -3.08 20.16
N LEU A 129 -8.70 -1.75 20.08
CA LEU A 129 -9.97 -1.03 19.99
C LEU A 129 -10.76 -1.43 18.74
N ALA A 130 -10.09 -1.55 17.58
CA ALA A 130 -10.72 -2.00 16.34
C ALA A 130 -11.26 -3.44 16.47
N GLY A 131 -10.49 -4.34 17.10
CA GLY A 131 -10.92 -5.71 17.36
C GLY A 131 -12.13 -5.78 18.30
N ILE A 132 -12.14 -4.98 19.37
CA ILE A 132 -13.28 -4.87 20.30
C ILE A 132 -14.52 -4.34 19.55
N TRP A 133 -14.35 -3.31 18.73
CA TRP A 133 -15.44 -2.73 17.95
C TRP A 133 -16.06 -3.76 16.99
N MET A 134 -15.23 -4.51 16.24
CA MET A 134 -15.70 -5.57 15.35
C MET A 134 -16.43 -6.69 16.10
N LEU A 135 -16.00 -7.02 17.31
CA LEU A 135 -16.65 -8.02 18.16
C LEU A 135 -18.04 -7.55 18.64
N VAL A 136 -18.14 -6.30 19.06
CA VAL A 136 -19.40 -5.69 19.49
C VAL A 136 -20.38 -5.59 18.32
N GLU A 137 -19.92 -5.20 17.14
CA GLU A 137 -20.74 -5.16 15.92
C GLU A 137 -21.28 -6.55 15.56
N ARG A 138 -20.45 -7.59 15.71
CA ARG A 138 -20.84 -8.99 15.47
C ARG A 138 -21.93 -9.46 16.44
N PHE A 139 -21.85 -9.10 17.71
CA PHE A 139 -22.88 -9.47 18.69
C PHE A 139 -24.16 -8.63 18.55
N ARG A 140 -24.08 -7.39 18.08
CA ARG A 140 -25.25 -6.56 17.76
C ARG A 140 -25.97 -7.03 16.50
N GLY A 141 -25.22 -7.47 15.48
CA GLY A 141 -25.77 -7.99 14.21
C GLY A 141 -26.43 -9.36 14.31
N SER A 142 -26.08 -10.19 15.32
CA SER A 142 -26.69 -11.51 15.51
C SER A 142 -28.09 -11.48 16.15
N SER A 143 -28.52 -10.35 16.70
CA SER A 143 -29.82 -10.19 17.36
C SER A 143 -30.96 -9.80 16.42
N GLY A 144 -30.69 -9.61 15.11
CA GLY A 144 -31.68 -9.20 14.11
C GLY A 144 -32.17 -10.30 13.16
N ALA A 145 -31.55 -11.48 13.14
CA ALA A 145 -31.87 -12.55 12.17
C ALA A 145 -32.92 -13.57 12.66
N GLY A 146 -33.71 -13.21 13.69
CA GLY A 146 -34.66 -14.12 14.35
C GLY A 146 -36.13 -13.70 14.31
N GLN A 147 -36.52 -12.67 13.58
CA GLN A 147 -37.93 -12.26 13.45
C GLN A 147 -38.25 -11.95 11.98
N GLY A 148 -39.00 -12.84 11.32
CA GLY A 148 -39.67 -12.49 10.07
C GLY A 148 -39.97 -13.60 9.07
N SER A 149 -39.44 -14.82 9.22
CA SER A 149 -39.80 -15.96 8.34
C SER A 149 -41.14 -16.64 8.71
N GLU A 150 -41.97 -16.01 9.55
CA GLU A 150 -43.23 -16.56 10.08
C GLU A 150 -44.47 -15.87 9.50
N LYS A 151 -44.40 -15.35 8.27
CA LYS A 151 -45.53 -14.69 7.57
C LYS A 151 -45.80 -15.26 6.17
N ALA A 152 -45.30 -16.46 5.86
CA ALA A 152 -45.46 -17.09 4.54
C ALA A 152 -45.97 -18.55 4.59
N GLY A 153 -46.67 -18.93 5.66
CA GLY A 153 -47.19 -20.29 5.85
C GLY A 153 -48.58 -20.32 6.46
N GLY A 154 -49.51 -19.55 5.89
CA GLY A 154 -50.89 -19.47 6.35
C GLY A 154 -51.84 -19.17 5.21
N GLU A 155 -51.96 -20.10 4.26
CA GLU A 155 -53.10 -20.17 3.34
C GLU A 155 -54.07 -21.24 3.87
N ARG A 156 -55.34 -20.84 4.08
CA ARG A 156 -56.62 -21.58 3.87
C ARG A 156 -57.69 -21.12 4.87
#